data_AF-A0A7X0SLJ1-F1
#
_entry.id   AF-A0A7X0SLJ1-F1
#
_cell.length_a   1.000
_cell.length_b   1.000
_cell.length_c   1.000
_cell.angle_alpha   90.00
_cell.angle_beta   90.00
_cell.angle_gamma   90.00
#
_symmetry.space_group_name_H-M   'P 1'
#
loop_
_entity.id
_entity.type
_entity.pdbx_description
1 polymer ?
#
loop_
_entity_poly.entity_id
_entity_poly.type
_entity_poly.pdbx_seq_one_letter_code
_entity_poly.pdbx_strand_id
1 'polypeptide(L)'
;MSWMTEAGTERDLDLETYALPDFRLSLQLGGTHWRQVREGWSYPRHNHLLFELNIVLEGRQITTVDETEFVQTEGDLLFIQPGRVHESRNGQAAPMTYFCLHFDIEDAAVYRRMERIGNARIAADSELAIKLRPWLLQMARPPEPGADGDADAGFALRAAMLNVLLALGDYAASEEADQPALPSHPGWQSPAMQRLREQYALEKKVEDLLCASEDDGLIADKSLFPPFQWVGLFSIVIPDRGFWTKPERFMAKILLDDALSGHGIAAVVVGEQSLTAVLFSDRAAVPPMEEYAARCKALLEKNLKVAIRLGVGGAAPEAGKLRDLYRLSLRRPGMAEPPPAKRNSFEFMSRTVRLALLTIETEFGNPDLTLGLLAKKLGLTPNYVSALFRTETGQTFTWHLSRIRIERAKTLLRETNLKIFQVGRQVGLADQAYFSRLFKRTVGISPNDYRARARPGPGSSVSESIVE
;
A
#
# COMPACT_ATOMS: atom_id res chain seq x y z
N MET A 1 28.02 16.30 -29.38
CA MET A 1 28.23 17.76 -29.43
C MET A 1 29.74 17.98 -29.58
N SER A 2 30.19 18.60 -30.66
CA SER A 2 31.60 18.97 -30.82
C SER A 2 31.82 20.32 -30.12
N TRP A 3 32.82 20.38 -29.24
CA TRP A 3 33.26 21.61 -28.59
C TRP A 3 34.63 22.00 -29.15
N MET A 4 34.73 23.17 -29.76
CA MET A 4 36.02 23.75 -30.16
C MET A 4 36.63 24.48 -28.96
N THR A 5 37.81 24.07 -28.52
CA THR A 5 38.67 24.89 -27.65
C THR A 5 39.50 25.85 -28.50
N GLU A 6 39.83 27.04 -27.96
CA GLU A 6 40.52 28.15 -28.63
C GLU A 6 41.92 27.85 -29.23
N ALA A 7 42.45 26.63 -29.08
CA ALA A 7 43.60 26.16 -29.85
C ALA A 7 43.09 25.19 -30.91
N GLY A 8 43.10 25.60 -32.18
CA GLY A 8 42.58 24.90 -33.36
C GLY A 8 43.28 23.58 -33.72
N THR A 9 43.36 22.65 -32.78
CA THR A 9 43.75 21.26 -33.00
C THR A 9 42.57 20.37 -32.63
N GLU A 10 41.96 19.74 -33.63
CA GLU A 10 41.03 18.62 -33.46
C GLU A 10 41.74 17.53 -32.67
N ARG A 11 41.31 17.28 -31.43
CA ARG A 11 41.68 16.08 -30.68
C ARG A 11 40.50 15.13 -30.77
N ASP A 12 40.70 13.97 -31.39
CA ASP A 12 39.83 12.83 -31.20
C ASP A 12 39.90 12.45 -29.71
N LEU A 13 38.89 12.90 -28.96
CA LEU A 13 38.63 12.40 -27.62
C LEU A 13 37.68 11.23 -27.80
N ASP A 14 38.23 10.01 -27.80
CA ASP A 14 37.46 8.80 -27.55
C ASP A 14 36.85 8.92 -26.15
N LEU A 15 35.64 9.48 -26.08
CA LEU A 15 34.86 9.59 -24.85
C LEU A 15 34.27 8.22 -24.53
N GLU A 16 35.05 7.36 -23.86
CA GLU A 16 34.50 6.19 -23.19
C GLU A 16 33.50 6.64 -22.12
N THR A 17 32.21 6.55 -22.45
CA THR A 17 31.13 6.91 -21.53
C THR A 17 30.66 5.67 -20.79
N TYR A 18 31.02 5.56 -19.51
CA TYR A 18 30.47 4.56 -18.61
C TYR A 18 29.19 5.11 -17.96
N ALA A 19 28.03 4.71 -18.48
CA ALA A 19 26.74 5.03 -17.87
C ALA A 19 26.49 4.12 -16.66
N LEU A 20 26.17 4.72 -15.51
CA LEU A 20 25.69 3.97 -14.36
C LEU A 20 24.30 3.39 -14.66
N PRO A 21 23.96 2.20 -14.12
CA PRO A 21 22.62 1.67 -14.26
C PRO A 21 21.62 2.53 -13.48
N ASP A 22 20.47 2.80 -14.08
CA ASP A 22 19.33 3.36 -13.37
C ASP A 22 18.91 2.39 -12.26
N PHE A 23 18.79 2.89 -11.02
CA PHE A 23 18.26 2.10 -9.92
C PHE A 23 17.23 2.92 -9.12
N ARG A 24 16.31 2.21 -8.47
CA ARG A 24 15.27 2.79 -7.64
C ARG A 24 15.21 2.06 -6.31
N LEU A 25 15.54 2.77 -5.23
CA LEU A 25 15.36 2.29 -3.86
C LEU A 25 14.03 2.81 -3.31
N SER A 26 13.25 1.93 -2.69
CA SER A 26 12.04 2.30 -1.96
C SER A 26 12.08 1.67 -0.58
N LEU A 27 11.91 2.53 0.42
CA LEU A 27 12.16 2.26 1.83
C LEU A 27 11.01 2.85 2.64
N GLN A 28 10.55 2.11 3.63
CA GLN A 28 9.45 2.51 4.48
C GLN A 28 9.79 2.27 5.95
N LEU A 29 9.51 3.26 6.79
CA LEU A 29 9.51 3.11 8.25
C LEU A 29 8.07 3.05 8.75
N GLY A 30 7.79 2.23 9.76
CA GLY A 30 6.43 2.10 10.28
C GLY A 30 6.39 1.52 11.68
N GLY A 31 5.81 2.25 12.64
CA GLY A 31 5.78 1.80 14.03
C GLY A 31 7.08 2.01 14.80
N THR A 32 8.11 2.61 14.19
CA THR A 32 9.37 3.00 14.84
C THR A 32 9.10 3.88 16.06
N HIS A 33 9.65 3.51 17.21
CA HIS A 33 9.36 4.20 18.47
C HIS A 33 10.52 4.13 19.47
N TRP A 34 10.61 5.18 20.28
CA TRP A 34 11.38 5.21 21.51
C TRP A 34 10.44 5.06 22.71
N ARG A 35 10.82 4.29 23.73
CA ARG A 35 10.04 4.15 24.96
C ARG A 35 10.93 3.99 26.19
N GLN A 36 10.47 4.58 27.28
CA GLN A 36 10.87 4.22 28.64
C GLN A 36 9.73 3.41 29.28
N VAL A 37 10.06 2.31 29.93
CA VAL A 37 9.09 1.40 30.54
C VAL A 37 9.51 1.04 31.96
N ARG A 38 8.51 0.80 32.83
CA ARG A 38 8.70 0.47 34.25
C ARG A 38 9.13 -0.98 34.47
N GLU A 39 9.47 -1.32 35.71
CA GLU A 39 9.64 -2.71 36.14
C GLU A 39 8.37 -3.54 35.88
N GLY A 40 8.56 -4.83 35.57
CA GLY A 40 7.46 -5.74 35.26
C GLY A 40 6.75 -5.49 33.92
N TRP A 41 7.23 -4.55 33.10
CA TRP A 41 6.69 -4.35 31.75
C TRP A 41 6.94 -5.57 30.86
N SER A 42 5.94 -5.91 30.06
CA SER A 42 6.04 -6.89 28.98
C SER A 42 5.19 -6.46 27.79
N TYR A 43 5.67 -6.75 26.59
CA TYR A 43 4.92 -6.67 25.36
C TYR A 43 4.51 -8.08 24.91
N PRO A 44 3.22 -8.32 24.62
CA PRO A 44 2.72 -9.66 24.35
C PRO A 44 3.26 -10.24 23.04
N ARG A 45 3.19 -11.57 22.95
CA ARG A 45 3.54 -12.34 21.75
C ARG A 45 2.79 -11.85 20.51
N HIS A 46 3.54 -11.49 19.47
CA HIS A 46 3.02 -10.96 18.22
C HIS A 46 3.98 -11.24 17.05
N ASN A 47 3.62 -10.84 15.83
CA ASN A 47 4.53 -10.81 14.69
C ASN A 47 4.14 -9.68 13.74
N HIS A 48 5.06 -9.29 12.86
CA HIS A 48 4.82 -8.35 11.77
C HIS A 48 5.80 -8.61 10.63
N LEU A 49 5.54 -8.02 9.47
CA LEU A 49 6.32 -8.27 8.25
C LEU A 49 7.38 -7.19 7.96
N LEU A 50 7.70 -6.38 8.96
CA LEU A 50 8.80 -5.43 8.92
C LEU A 50 10.04 -6.10 9.51
N PHE A 51 11.22 -5.70 9.03
CA PHE A 51 12.45 -5.90 9.79
C PHE A 51 12.36 -5.06 11.06
N GLU A 52 12.84 -5.62 12.16
CA GLU A 52 12.95 -4.90 13.42
C GLU A 52 14.42 -4.85 13.84
N LEU A 53 14.87 -3.64 14.17
CA LEU A 53 16.15 -3.40 14.81
C LEU A 53 15.89 -2.70 16.15
N ASN A 54 15.99 -3.48 17.22
CA ASN A 54 15.76 -3.03 18.59
C ASN A 54 17.11 -2.74 19.26
N ILE A 55 17.27 -1.57 19.87
CA ILE A 55 18.43 -1.21 20.70
C ILE A 55 17.99 -0.91 22.13
N VAL A 56 18.67 -1.49 23.11
CA VAL A 56 18.51 -1.11 24.52
C VAL A 56 19.38 0.12 24.79
N LEU A 57 18.75 1.23 25.20
CA LEU A 57 19.42 2.49 25.50
C LEU A 57 19.80 2.60 26.97
N GLU A 58 19.04 1.95 27.85
CA GLU A 58 19.31 1.89 29.28
C GLU A 58 18.62 0.64 29.86
N GLY A 59 19.33 -0.09 30.72
CA GLY A 59 18.78 -1.25 31.42
C GLY A 59 18.94 -2.58 30.68
N ARG A 60 17.98 -3.49 30.88
CA ARG A 60 18.05 -4.87 30.40
C ARG A 60 16.71 -5.31 29.82
N GLN A 61 16.72 -5.79 28.58
CA GLN A 61 15.55 -6.36 27.90
C GLN A 61 15.77 -7.84 27.63
N ILE A 62 14.70 -8.63 27.75
CA ILE A 62 14.69 -10.02 27.29
C ILE A 62 13.63 -10.12 26.20
N THR A 63 14.06 -10.56 25.02
CA THR A 63 13.18 -10.75 23.86
C THR A 63 13.22 -12.21 23.45
N THR A 64 12.06 -12.87 23.41
CA THR A 64 11.94 -14.24 22.92
C THR A 64 11.46 -14.18 21.47
N VAL A 65 12.26 -14.70 20.54
CA VAL A 65 11.90 -14.81 19.12
C VAL A 65 11.73 -16.29 18.78
N ASP A 66 10.50 -16.65 18.45
CA ASP A 66 9.95 -17.99 18.29
C ASP A 66 10.07 -18.85 19.54
N GLU A 67 11.25 -19.46 19.73
CA GLU A 67 11.61 -20.32 20.87
C GLU A 67 12.98 -19.93 21.48
N THR A 68 13.69 -18.98 20.86
CA THR A 68 15.02 -18.56 21.30
C THR A 68 14.93 -17.27 22.11
N GLU A 69 15.55 -17.27 23.28
CA GLU A 69 15.62 -16.10 24.14
C GLU A 69 16.90 -15.29 23.89
N PHE A 70 16.74 -13.99 23.65
CA PHE A 70 17.82 -13.03 23.49
C PHE A 70 17.82 -12.06 24.67
N VAL A 71 18.96 -11.98 25.36
CA VAL A 71 19.16 -11.05 26.48
C VAL A 71 19.96 -9.86 25.98
N GLN A 72 19.39 -8.66 26.04
CA GLN A 72 20.02 -7.41 25.63
C GLN A 72 20.31 -6.55 26.86
N THR A 73 21.52 -6.01 26.94
CA THR A 73 21.93 -4.96 27.88
C THR A 73 22.17 -3.64 27.13
N GLU A 74 22.48 -2.58 27.86
CA GLU A 74 22.75 -1.26 27.26
C GLU A 74 23.70 -1.30 26.06
N GLY A 75 23.24 -0.74 24.94
CA GLY A 75 23.94 -0.70 23.67
C GLY A 75 23.79 -1.95 22.80
N ASP A 76 23.26 -3.07 23.33
CA ASP A 76 23.01 -4.26 22.55
C ASP A 76 21.83 -4.05 21.59
N LEU A 77 22.00 -4.62 20.40
CA LEU A 77 21.01 -4.63 19.35
C LEU A 77 20.40 -6.03 19.20
N LEU A 78 19.16 -6.10 18.78
CA LEU A 78 18.51 -7.31 18.30
C LEU A 78 17.91 -7.03 16.94
N PHE A 79 18.37 -7.79 15.94
CA PHE A 79 17.78 -7.81 14.62
C PHE A 79 16.77 -8.95 14.55
N ILE A 80 15.53 -8.65 14.16
CA ILE A 80 14.46 -9.63 13.99
C ILE A 80 13.96 -9.59 12.55
N GLN A 81 13.87 -10.77 11.95
CA GLN A 81 13.38 -10.91 10.59
C GLN A 81 11.86 -10.70 10.49
N PRO A 82 11.36 -10.33 9.30
CA PRO A 82 9.95 -10.30 8.99
C PRO A 82 9.25 -11.64 9.29
N GLY A 83 8.08 -11.57 9.93
CA GLY A 83 7.17 -12.69 10.17
C GLY A 83 7.53 -13.56 11.37
N ARG A 84 8.61 -13.27 12.11
CA ARG A 84 8.98 -14.03 13.30
C ARG A 84 8.08 -13.67 14.47
N VAL A 85 7.66 -14.69 15.21
CA VAL A 85 6.79 -14.49 16.37
C VAL A 85 7.66 -14.09 17.54
N HIS A 86 7.39 -12.96 18.19
CA HIS A 86 8.25 -12.49 19.27
C HIS A 86 7.47 -11.76 20.38
N GLU A 87 8.08 -11.74 21.56
CA GLU A 87 7.62 -11.03 22.76
C GLU A 87 8.81 -10.44 23.50
N SER A 88 8.60 -9.33 24.22
CA SER A 88 9.67 -8.63 24.92
C SER A 88 9.25 -8.34 26.35
N ARG A 89 10.19 -8.39 27.28
CA ARG A 89 9.95 -8.04 28.69
C ARG A 89 11.13 -7.31 29.29
N ASN A 90 10.84 -6.52 30.30
CA ASN A 90 11.87 -5.93 31.14
C ASN A 90 12.60 -7.05 31.90
N GLY A 91 13.92 -7.13 31.72
CA GLY A 91 14.79 -8.14 32.31
C GLY A 91 15.34 -7.79 33.69
N GLN A 92 14.89 -6.70 34.30
CA GLN A 92 15.37 -6.21 35.59
C GLN A 92 14.26 -5.56 36.46
N ALA A 93 14.54 -5.42 37.76
CA ALA A 93 13.71 -4.72 38.74
C ALA A 93 14.04 -3.21 38.77
N ALA A 94 14.09 -2.59 37.60
CA ALA A 94 14.32 -1.16 37.40
C ALA A 94 13.71 -0.73 36.05
N PRO A 95 13.41 0.55 35.83
CA PRO A 95 13.01 1.03 34.51
C PRO A 95 14.04 0.67 33.42
N MET A 96 13.59 0.57 32.18
CA MET A 96 14.46 0.40 31.01
C MET A 96 14.02 1.33 29.89
N THR A 97 14.97 1.71 29.04
CA THR A 97 14.74 2.57 27.88
C THR A 97 15.23 1.85 26.63
N TYR A 98 14.42 1.85 25.57
CA TYR A 98 14.76 1.22 24.31
C TYR A 98 14.27 2.04 23.11
N PHE A 99 14.92 1.83 21.96
CA PHE A 99 14.46 2.33 20.67
C PHE A 99 14.28 1.14 19.73
N CYS A 100 13.16 1.14 19.01
CA CYS A 100 12.81 0.08 18.08
C CYS A 100 12.55 0.69 16.71
N LEU A 101 13.36 0.29 15.73
CA LEU A 101 13.29 0.69 14.35
C LEU A 101 12.63 -0.41 13.53
N HIS A 102 11.49 -0.09 12.93
CA HIS A 102 10.73 -0.99 12.08
C HIS A 102 10.76 -0.51 10.64
N PHE A 103 11.20 -1.36 9.71
CA PHE A 103 11.35 -0.96 8.31
C PHE A 103 11.06 -2.06 7.30
N ASP A 104 10.69 -1.65 6.09
CA ASP A 104 10.52 -2.51 4.90
C ASP A 104 11.35 -1.95 3.74
N ILE A 105 11.90 -2.85 2.93
CA ILE A 105 12.72 -2.51 1.76
C ILE A 105 12.14 -3.22 0.56
N GLU A 106 11.85 -2.47 -0.50
CA GLU A 106 11.21 -3.04 -1.69
C GLU A 106 12.20 -3.56 -2.73
N ASP A 107 13.48 -3.23 -2.57
CA ASP A 107 14.56 -3.77 -3.38
C ASP A 107 14.89 -5.20 -2.97
N ALA A 108 14.69 -6.16 -3.87
CA ALA A 108 14.86 -7.58 -3.59
C ALA A 108 16.33 -8.00 -3.36
N ALA A 109 17.31 -7.28 -3.93
CA ALA A 109 18.71 -7.56 -3.69
C ALA A 109 19.09 -7.13 -2.27
N VAL A 110 18.68 -5.92 -1.87
CA VAL A 110 18.89 -5.41 -0.50
C VAL A 110 18.12 -6.25 0.51
N TYR A 111 16.84 -6.56 0.25
CA TYR A 111 16.00 -7.35 1.15
C TYR A 111 16.61 -8.74 1.42
N ARG A 112 17.05 -9.46 0.38
CA ARG A 112 17.72 -10.77 0.55
C ARG A 112 19.03 -10.66 1.32
N ARG A 113 19.78 -9.59 1.11
CA ARG A 113 20.99 -9.31 1.88
C ARG A 113 20.65 -9.14 3.36
N MET A 114 19.61 -8.38 3.69
CA MET A 114 19.14 -8.21 5.08
C MET A 114 18.64 -9.53 5.70
N GLU A 115 17.95 -10.38 4.93
CA GLU A 115 17.50 -11.68 5.44
C GLU A 115 18.65 -12.56 5.96
N ARG A 116 19.87 -12.42 5.42
CA ARG A 116 21.02 -13.24 5.84
C ARG A 116 21.52 -12.95 7.25
N ILE A 117 21.22 -11.78 7.79
CA ILE A 117 21.59 -11.40 9.17
C ILE A 117 20.94 -12.38 10.17
N GLY A 118 19.75 -12.91 9.84
CA GLY A 118 19.01 -13.80 10.72
C GLY A 118 18.49 -13.10 11.98
N ASN A 119 17.85 -13.86 12.89
CA ASN A 119 17.47 -13.31 14.19
C ASN A 119 18.70 -13.32 15.09
N ALA A 120 19.31 -12.17 15.32
CA ALA A 120 20.62 -12.08 15.93
C ALA A 120 20.71 -10.96 16.96
N ARG A 121 21.25 -11.30 18.14
CA ARG A 121 21.78 -10.30 19.06
C ARG A 121 23.14 -9.82 18.53
N ILE A 122 23.26 -8.53 18.37
CA ILE A 122 24.49 -7.85 17.97
C ILE A 122 25.01 -7.13 19.22
N ALA A 123 26.14 -7.59 19.75
CA ALA A 123 26.70 -7.08 20.99
C ALA A 123 27.10 -5.61 20.86
N ALA A 124 26.95 -4.84 21.94
CA ALA A 124 27.20 -3.40 22.00
C ALA A 124 28.60 -2.97 21.51
N ASP A 125 29.60 -3.84 21.68
CA ASP A 125 31.02 -3.65 21.32
C ASP A 125 31.38 -4.19 19.94
N SER A 126 30.43 -4.80 19.23
CA SER A 126 30.65 -5.26 17.86
C SER A 126 30.86 -4.08 16.89
N GLU A 127 31.62 -4.32 15.82
CA GLU A 127 31.86 -3.31 14.78
C GLU A 127 30.55 -2.78 14.19
N LEU A 128 29.57 -3.67 13.96
CA LEU A 128 28.25 -3.29 13.45
C LEU A 128 27.50 -2.39 14.45
N ALA A 129 27.45 -2.74 15.74
CA ALA A 129 26.78 -1.92 16.75
C ALA A 129 27.40 -0.53 16.86
N ILE A 130 28.72 -0.45 16.84
CA ILE A 130 29.46 0.82 16.88
C ILE A 130 29.12 1.69 15.66
N LYS A 131 29.06 1.09 14.46
CA LYS A 131 28.68 1.81 13.22
C LYS A 131 27.22 2.29 13.22
N LEU A 132 26.31 1.50 13.76
CA LEU A 132 24.87 1.81 13.78
C LEU A 132 24.48 2.84 14.84
N ARG A 133 25.16 2.83 15.99
CA ARG A 133 24.78 3.59 17.18
C ARG A 133 24.55 5.09 16.94
N PRO A 134 25.43 5.84 16.24
CA PRO A 134 25.21 7.27 16.03
C PRO A 134 23.90 7.57 15.31
N TRP A 135 23.57 6.76 14.30
CA TRP A 135 22.35 6.90 13.50
C TRP A 135 21.12 6.52 14.30
N LEU A 136 21.18 5.40 15.03
CA LEU A 136 20.06 4.97 15.86
C LEU A 136 19.77 5.96 17.00
N LEU A 137 20.80 6.54 17.63
CA LEU A 137 20.62 7.59 18.65
C LEU A 137 20.09 8.89 18.05
N GLN A 138 20.50 9.25 16.83
CA GLN A 138 19.93 10.39 16.12
C GLN A 138 18.43 10.18 15.85
N MET A 139 18.04 8.97 15.44
CA MET A 139 16.65 8.60 15.17
C MET A 139 15.82 8.40 16.45
N ALA A 140 16.46 8.05 17.57
CA ALA A 140 15.83 7.82 18.87
C ALA A 140 15.54 9.10 19.66
N ARG A 141 15.74 10.29 19.08
CA ARG A 141 15.42 11.56 19.74
C ARG A 141 13.90 11.70 19.88
N PRO A 142 13.37 12.01 21.08
CA PRO A 142 11.97 12.35 21.22
C PRO A 142 11.68 13.60 20.36
N PRO A 143 10.54 13.64 19.65
CA PRO A 143 10.18 14.81 18.85
C PRO A 143 10.04 16.03 19.77
N GLU A 144 10.73 17.13 19.44
CA GLU A 144 10.53 18.38 20.17
C GLU A 144 9.12 18.93 19.93
N PRO A 145 8.44 19.49 20.94
CA PRO A 145 7.13 20.10 20.76
C PRO A 145 7.20 21.22 19.69
N GLY A 146 6.51 21.04 18.57
CA GLY A 146 6.45 22.02 17.49
C GLY A 146 7.34 21.75 16.26
N ALA A 147 8.10 20.64 16.23
CA ALA A 147 8.94 20.27 15.08
C ALA A 147 8.17 19.60 13.91
N ASP A 148 6.83 19.63 13.93
CA ASP A 148 6.01 19.09 12.86
C ASP A 148 6.10 19.99 11.62
N GLY A 149 6.79 19.52 10.58
CA GLY A 149 6.88 20.21 9.28
C GLY A 149 8.28 20.64 8.87
N ASP A 150 9.31 20.39 9.68
CA ASP A 150 10.68 20.71 9.29
C ASP A 150 11.19 19.72 8.23
N ALA A 151 11.32 20.21 6.99
CA ALA A 151 11.83 19.44 5.86
C ALA A 151 13.25 18.89 6.14
N ASP A 152 14.04 19.62 6.93
CA ASP A 152 15.42 19.27 7.27
C ASP A 152 15.47 18.08 8.25
N ALA A 153 14.57 18.05 9.23
CA ALA A 153 14.41 16.91 10.13
C ALA A 153 14.01 15.63 9.36
N GLY A 154 13.13 15.77 8.37
CA GLY A 154 12.75 14.67 7.48
C GLY A 154 13.90 14.18 6.61
N PHE A 155 14.74 15.06 6.09
CA PHE A 155 15.92 14.68 5.30
C PHE A 155 16.96 13.96 6.15
N ALA A 156 17.24 14.50 7.34
CA ALA A 156 18.18 13.89 8.30
C ALA A 156 17.77 12.46 8.69
N LEU A 157 16.48 12.23 8.94
CA LEU A 157 15.94 10.89 9.22
C LEU A 157 16.18 9.92 8.05
N ARG A 158 15.95 10.36 6.81
CA ARG A 158 16.19 9.55 5.60
C ARG A 158 17.68 9.23 5.42
N ALA A 159 18.55 10.22 5.62
CA ALA A 159 19.99 10.03 5.55
C ALA A 159 20.50 9.05 6.62
N ALA A 160 20.04 9.19 7.87
CA ALA A 160 20.36 8.25 8.95
C ALA A 160 19.93 6.82 8.59
N MET A 161 18.73 6.65 8.05
CA MET A 161 18.24 5.33 7.64
C MET A 161 19.06 4.72 6.49
N LEU A 162 19.48 5.51 5.50
CA LEU A 162 20.37 5.01 4.44
C LEU A 162 21.72 4.53 4.99
N ASN A 163 22.26 5.22 6.00
CA ASN A 163 23.49 4.79 6.68
C ASN A 163 23.28 3.48 7.48
N VAL A 164 22.11 3.33 8.13
CA VAL A 164 21.74 2.07 8.78
C VAL A 164 21.69 0.92 7.77
N LEU A 165 21.06 1.13 6.61
CA LEU A 165 21.00 0.12 5.55
C LEU A 165 22.37 -0.25 5.00
N LEU A 166 23.26 0.73 4.83
CA LEU A 166 24.61 0.48 4.36
C LEU A 166 25.39 -0.40 5.35
N ALA A 167 25.39 -0.05 6.63
CA ALA A 167 26.10 -0.80 7.68
C ALA A 167 25.57 -2.23 7.83
N LEU A 168 24.25 -2.43 7.80
CA LEU A 168 23.63 -3.76 7.81
C LEU A 168 23.98 -4.55 6.54
N GLY A 169 24.02 -3.88 5.39
CA GLY A 169 24.35 -4.48 4.10
C GLY A 169 25.79 -4.98 4.04
N ASP A 170 26.73 -4.20 4.56
CA ASP A 170 28.15 -4.56 4.66
C ASP A 170 28.34 -5.75 5.61
N TYR A 171 27.68 -5.73 6.77
CA TYR A 171 27.71 -6.84 7.72
C TYR A 171 27.16 -8.14 7.11
N ALA A 172 26.02 -8.07 6.43
CA ALA A 172 25.46 -9.21 5.73
C ALA A 172 26.35 -9.73 4.58
N ALA A 173 27.20 -8.88 4.00
CA ALA A 173 28.18 -9.28 3.00
C ALA A 173 29.39 -10.00 3.62
N SER A 174 29.84 -9.61 4.83
CA SER A 174 30.90 -10.34 5.52
C SER A 174 30.48 -11.73 5.97
N GLU A 175 29.20 -11.93 6.30
CA GLU A 175 28.62 -13.24 6.62
C GLU A 175 28.43 -14.14 5.37
N GLU A 176 28.45 -13.55 4.15
CA GLU A 176 28.23 -14.25 2.87
C GLU A 176 29.37 -15.18 2.46
N ALA A 177 30.58 -14.98 3.01
CA ALA A 177 31.77 -15.77 2.65
C ALA A 177 31.67 -17.27 3.06
N ASP A 178 30.76 -17.62 3.96
CA ASP A 178 30.70 -18.95 4.60
C ASP A 178 29.43 -19.78 4.32
N GLN A 179 28.49 -19.33 3.47
CA GLN A 179 27.21 -20.02 3.28
C GLN A 179 26.73 -20.15 1.81
N PRO A 180 26.06 -21.27 1.44
CA PRO A 180 25.59 -21.50 0.07
C PRO A 180 24.45 -20.56 -0.32
N ALA A 181 24.43 -20.15 -1.60
CA ALA A 181 23.43 -19.26 -2.15
C ALA A 181 22.01 -19.83 -2.07
N LEU A 182 21.07 -19.04 -1.53
CA LEU A 182 19.65 -19.37 -1.53
C LEU A 182 19.05 -19.27 -2.96
N PRO A 183 18.02 -20.07 -3.29
CA PRO A 183 17.39 -20.05 -4.60
C PRO A 183 16.75 -18.69 -4.93
N SER A 184 16.70 -18.37 -6.22
CA SER A 184 16.11 -17.14 -6.73
C SER A 184 14.59 -17.10 -6.53
N HIS A 185 14.09 -16.02 -5.90
CA HIS A 185 12.67 -15.69 -5.89
C HIS A 185 12.27 -14.99 -7.22
N PRO A 186 11.09 -15.28 -7.81
CA PRO A 186 10.66 -14.66 -9.06
C PRO A 186 10.46 -13.14 -8.91
N GLY A 187 10.77 -12.40 -9.99
CA GLY A 187 10.91 -10.94 -10.04
C GLY A 187 9.78 -10.12 -9.41
N TRP A 188 10.20 -9.17 -8.58
CA TRP A 188 9.38 -8.36 -7.64
C TRP A 188 8.87 -7.03 -8.22
N GLN A 189 9.08 -6.78 -9.51
CA GLN A 189 8.69 -5.54 -10.19
C GLN A 189 7.57 -5.79 -11.21
N SER A 190 6.45 -6.38 -10.77
CA SER A 190 5.31 -6.46 -11.68
C SER A 190 4.62 -5.09 -11.78
N PRO A 191 4.13 -4.68 -12.97
CA PRO A 191 3.37 -3.45 -13.16
C PRO A 191 2.14 -3.29 -12.24
N ALA A 192 1.64 -4.38 -11.67
CA ALA A 192 0.55 -4.34 -10.69
C ALA A 192 1.02 -3.82 -9.31
N MET A 193 2.26 -4.13 -8.90
CA MET A 193 2.81 -3.67 -7.61
C MET A 193 3.12 -2.17 -7.67
N GLN A 194 3.63 -1.71 -8.81
CA GLN A 194 3.86 -0.29 -9.06
C GLN A 194 2.54 0.51 -8.99
N ARG A 195 1.47 0.02 -9.64
CA ARG A 195 0.15 0.65 -9.59
C ARG A 195 -0.42 0.74 -8.18
N LEU A 196 -0.34 -0.34 -7.41
CA LEU A 196 -0.82 -0.35 -6.03
C LEU A 196 -0.05 0.65 -5.15
N ARG A 197 1.26 0.79 -5.35
CA ARG A 197 2.11 1.77 -4.65
C ARG A 197 1.80 3.21 -5.04
N GLU A 198 1.67 3.49 -6.33
CA GLU A 198 1.28 4.81 -6.84
C GLU A 198 -0.09 5.22 -6.26
N GLN A 199 -1.01 4.26 -6.13
CA GLN A 199 -2.32 4.47 -5.52
C GLN A 199 -2.24 4.78 -4.01
N TYR A 200 -1.44 4.05 -3.23
CA TYR A 200 -1.24 4.37 -1.81
C TYR A 200 -0.52 5.71 -1.61
N ALA A 201 0.48 6.03 -2.44
CA ALA A 201 1.18 7.30 -2.39
C ALA A 201 0.23 8.47 -2.72
N LEU A 202 -0.65 8.28 -3.71
CA LEU A 202 -1.69 9.25 -4.06
C LEU A 202 -2.68 9.45 -2.90
N GLU A 203 -3.18 8.37 -2.30
CA GLU A 203 -4.09 8.45 -1.16
C GLU A 203 -3.46 9.16 0.03
N LYS A 204 -2.19 8.88 0.33
CA LYS A 204 -1.49 9.55 1.43
C LYS A 204 -1.36 11.06 1.18
N LYS A 205 -0.99 11.46 -0.04
CA LYS A 205 -0.94 12.88 -0.43
C LYS A 205 -2.30 13.56 -0.30
N VAL A 206 -3.37 12.88 -0.73
CA VAL A 206 -4.73 13.40 -0.60
C VAL A 206 -5.10 13.51 0.87
N GLU A 207 -4.83 12.50 1.69
CA GLU A 207 -5.07 12.52 3.14
C GLU A 207 -4.38 13.71 3.81
N ASP A 208 -3.09 13.90 3.54
CA ASP A 208 -2.30 14.99 4.11
C ASP A 208 -2.89 16.36 3.69
N LEU A 209 -3.33 16.51 2.43
CA LEU A 209 -3.94 17.75 1.94
C LEU A 209 -5.32 18.02 2.55
N LEU A 210 -6.13 16.99 2.78
CA LEU A 210 -7.44 17.13 3.44
C LEU A 210 -7.29 17.54 4.92
N CYS A 211 -6.13 17.27 5.51
CA CYS A 211 -5.82 17.43 6.93
C CYS A 211 -4.86 18.60 7.28
N ALA A 212 -4.23 19.23 6.29
CA ALA A 212 -3.25 20.31 6.48
C ALA A 212 -3.82 21.58 7.15
N SER A 213 -2.99 22.45 7.71
CA SER A 213 -3.40 23.76 8.24
C SER A 213 -3.58 24.80 7.11
N GLU A 214 -4.26 25.93 7.34
CA GLU A 214 -4.48 26.96 6.29
C GLU A 214 -3.18 27.70 5.89
N ASP A 215 -2.14 27.61 6.73
CA ASP A 215 -0.83 28.24 6.52
C ASP A 215 0.21 27.33 5.81
N ASP A 216 -0.14 26.06 5.55
CA ASP A 216 0.74 25.13 4.85
C ASP A 216 0.69 25.39 3.34
N GLY A 217 1.68 26.15 2.82
CA GLY A 217 1.86 26.48 1.39
C GLY A 217 2.06 25.30 0.41
N LEU A 218 1.70 24.08 0.81
CA LEU A 218 1.75 22.83 0.05
C LEU A 218 0.66 22.70 -1.04
N ILE A 219 -0.29 23.63 -1.10
CA ILE A 219 -1.61 23.43 -1.75
C ILE A 219 -1.64 23.68 -3.27
N ALA A 220 -0.54 24.10 -3.93
CA ALA A 220 -0.59 24.58 -5.32
C ALA A 220 0.10 23.72 -6.40
N ASP A 221 0.93 22.74 -6.05
CA ASP A 221 1.72 22.03 -7.07
C ASP A 221 0.93 20.88 -7.74
N LYS A 222 0.44 21.14 -8.97
CA LYS A 222 -0.25 20.17 -9.82
C LYS A 222 0.63 18.96 -10.18
N SER A 223 1.97 19.09 -10.14
CA SER A 223 2.89 17.98 -10.47
C SER A 223 2.85 16.84 -9.45
N LEU A 224 2.29 17.08 -8.26
CA LEU A 224 2.17 16.10 -7.20
C LEU A 224 1.01 15.11 -7.39
N PHE A 225 0.10 15.40 -8.31
CA PHE A 225 -1.11 14.61 -8.61
C PHE A 225 -1.05 14.01 -10.03
N PRO A 226 -1.85 12.96 -10.31
CA PRO A 226 -1.99 12.45 -11.68
C PRO A 226 -2.54 13.55 -12.61
N PRO A 227 -2.36 13.45 -13.93
CA PRO A 227 -2.93 14.42 -14.87
C PRO A 227 -4.46 14.52 -14.72
N PHE A 228 -4.99 15.74 -14.54
CA PHE A 228 -6.43 15.99 -14.45
C PHE A 228 -6.81 17.35 -15.06
N GLN A 229 -8.01 17.44 -15.60
CA GLN A 229 -8.70 18.69 -15.93
C GLN A 229 -9.62 19.15 -14.79
N TRP A 230 -10.16 18.20 -14.03
CA TRP A 230 -10.95 18.48 -12.84
C TRP A 230 -10.81 17.38 -11.77
N VAL A 231 -11.10 17.77 -10.53
CA VAL A 231 -11.18 16.89 -9.36
C VAL A 231 -12.61 16.87 -8.82
N GLY A 232 -13.11 15.70 -8.47
CA GLY A 232 -14.42 15.51 -7.84
C GLY A 232 -14.29 14.85 -6.48
N LEU A 233 -15.14 15.23 -5.52
CA LEU A 233 -15.05 14.70 -4.16
C LEU A 233 -16.43 14.39 -3.57
N PHE A 234 -16.53 13.24 -2.90
CA PHE A 234 -17.65 12.92 -2.01
C PHE A 234 -17.18 12.11 -0.79
N SER A 235 -17.90 12.26 0.31
CA SER A 235 -17.62 11.58 1.58
C SER A 235 -18.77 10.65 1.96
N ILE A 236 -18.41 9.55 2.60
CA ILE A 236 -19.31 8.47 3.01
C ILE A 236 -19.17 8.24 4.51
N VAL A 237 -20.30 8.03 5.15
CA VAL A 237 -20.42 7.80 6.59
C VAL A 237 -21.34 6.61 6.82
N ILE A 238 -21.01 5.74 7.77
CA ILE A 238 -21.96 4.74 8.29
C ILE A 238 -22.66 5.35 9.51
N PRO A 239 -24.00 5.58 9.48
CA PRO A 239 -24.73 6.10 10.63
C PRO A 239 -24.54 5.23 11.86
N ASP A 240 -24.48 5.87 13.04
CA ASP A 240 -24.45 5.21 14.35
C ASP A 240 -23.21 4.34 14.65
N ARG A 241 -22.15 4.44 13.82
CA ARG A 241 -20.84 3.84 14.08
C ARG A 241 -19.75 4.90 14.20
N GLY A 242 -18.96 4.79 15.27
CA GLY A 242 -17.82 5.69 15.51
C GLY A 242 -16.56 5.37 14.71
N PHE A 243 -16.49 4.24 14.00
CA PHE A 243 -15.32 3.88 13.18
C PHE A 243 -15.63 2.83 12.11
N TRP A 244 -14.86 2.86 11.01
CA TRP A 244 -14.82 1.80 10.00
C TRP A 244 -13.88 0.67 10.43
N THR A 245 -14.28 -0.60 10.28
CA THR A 245 -13.36 -1.74 10.52
C THR A 245 -12.36 -1.92 9.36
N LYS A 246 -11.16 -2.46 9.62
CA LYS A 246 -10.13 -2.74 8.58
C LYS A 246 -10.70 -3.47 7.33
N PRO A 247 -11.51 -4.54 7.47
CA PRO A 247 -12.29 -5.15 6.39
C PRO A 247 -13.14 -4.18 5.55
N GLU A 248 -13.93 -3.33 6.21
CA GLU A 248 -14.87 -2.42 5.55
C GLU A 248 -14.11 -1.31 4.81
N ARG A 249 -13.04 -0.77 5.42
CA ARG A 249 -12.16 0.23 4.80
C ARG A 249 -11.59 -0.29 3.49
N PHE A 250 -10.99 -1.47 3.54
CA PHE A 250 -10.39 -2.09 2.37
C PHE A 250 -11.41 -2.40 1.28
N MET A 251 -12.56 -2.95 1.66
CA MET A 251 -13.59 -3.30 0.69
C MET A 251 -14.28 -2.09 0.08
N ALA A 252 -14.52 -1.04 0.87
CA ALA A 252 -15.00 0.22 0.35
C ALA A 252 -14.01 0.82 -0.66
N LYS A 253 -12.71 0.83 -0.33
CA LYS A 253 -11.66 1.31 -1.24
C LYS A 253 -11.68 0.58 -2.58
N ILE A 254 -11.72 -0.76 -2.59
CA ILE A 254 -11.77 -1.54 -3.84
C ILE A 254 -13.02 -1.25 -4.65
N LEU A 255 -14.18 -1.20 -4.01
CA LEU A 255 -15.45 -0.99 -4.71
C LEU A 255 -15.53 0.41 -5.31
N LEU A 256 -15.01 1.40 -4.60
CA LEU A 256 -14.96 2.79 -5.07
C LEU A 256 -13.96 2.96 -6.19
N ASP A 257 -12.77 2.37 -6.07
CA ASP A 257 -11.77 2.39 -7.13
C ASP A 257 -12.32 1.77 -8.42
N ASP A 258 -12.92 0.58 -8.35
CA ASP A 258 -13.52 -0.08 -9.51
C ASP A 258 -14.64 0.76 -10.14
N ALA A 259 -15.53 1.33 -9.31
CA ALA A 259 -16.64 2.15 -9.79
C ALA A 259 -16.19 3.45 -10.46
N LEU A 260 -15.07 4.03 -10.01
CA LEU A 260 -14.57 5.33 -10.46
C LEU A 260 -13.47 5.22 -11.53
N SER A 261 -12.77 4.08 -11.63
CA SER A 261 -11.69 3.83 -12.59
C SER A 261 -12.10 4.05 -14.05
N GLY A 262 -13.39 3.82 -14.36
CA GLY A 262 -13.97 4.09 -15.68
C GLY A 262 -14.11 5.57 -16.02
N HIS A 263 -13.79 6.49 -15.10
CA HIS A 263 -14.02 7.94 -15.19
C HIS A 263 -12.78 8.78 -14.88
N GLY A 264 -11.71 8.17 -14.37
CA GLY A 264 -10.46 8.83 -13.99
C GLY A 264 -9.67 7.99 -12.99
N ILE A 265 -8.70 8.61 -12.34
CA ILE A 265 -7.90 7.98 -11.28
C ILE A 265 -8.54 8.34 -9.93
N ALA A 266 -8.89 7.34 -9.14
CA ALA A 266 -9.52 7.53 -7.84
C ALA A 266 -8.50 7.37 -6.70
N ALA A 267 -8.66 8.18 -5.67
CA ALA A 267 -7.97 8.07 -4.39
C ALA A 267 -9.02 7.97 -3.28
N VAL A 268 -8.92 6.96 -2.43
CA VAL A 268 -9.87 6.75 -1.33
C VAL A 268 -9.14 6.93 -0.01
N VAL A 269 -9.46 8.01 0.69
CA VAL A 269 -8.91 8.34 1.99
C VAL A 269 -9.85 7.85 3.08
N VAL A 270 -9.30 7.20 4.09
CA VAL A 270 -10.06 6.67 5.21
C VAL A 270 -9.75 7.47 6.48
N GLY A 271 -10.71 8.29 6.91
CA GLY A 271 -10.68 8.95 8.21
C GLY A 271 -11.26 8.07 9.32
N GLU A 272 -11.25 8.58 10.56
CA GLU A 272 -11.79 7.83 11.72
C GLU A 272 -13.27 7.49 11.53
N GLN A 273 -14.08 8.48 11.18
CA GLN A 273 -15.55 8.37 11.13
C GLN A 273 -16.12 8.43 9.70
N SER A 274 -15.30 8.80 8.72
CA SER A 274 -15.72 9.00 7.33
C SER A 274 -14.69 8.44 6.36
N LEU A 275 -15.17 8.04 5.19
CA LEU A 275 -14.33 7.67 4.06
C LEU A 275 -14.59 8.66 2.92
N THR A 276 -13.52 9.19 2.34
CA THR A 276 -13.57 10.24 1.32
C THR A 276 -13.02 9.71 0.01
N ALA A 277 -13.83 9.76 -1.04
CA ALA A 277 -13.40 9.42 -2.39
C ALA A 277 -13.10 10.69 -3.18
N VAL A 278 -11.91 10.73 -3.79
CA VAL A 278 -11.45 11.80 -4.66
C VAL A 278 -11.20 11.23 -6.05
N LEU A 279 -11.79 11.83 -7.08
CA LEU A 279 -11.64 11.45 -8.47
C LEU A 279 -10.86 12.52 -9.23
N PHE A 280 -9.71 12.15 -9.77
CA PHE A 280 -8.92 12.96 -10.70
C PHE A 280 -9.29 12.55 -12.13
N SER A 281 -9.88 13.46 -12.92
CA SER A 281 -10.32 13.15 -14.29
C SER A 281 -9.70 14.09 -15.30
N ASP A 282 -9.19 13.53 -16.40
CA ASP A 282 -8.66 14.24 -17.56
C ASP A 282 -9.73 14.59 -18.61
N ARG A 283 -10.99 14.24 -18.35
CA ARG A 283 -12.10 14.44 -19.28
C ARG A 283 -12.57 15.89 -19.32
N ALA A 284 -12.90 16.36 -20.52
CA ALA A 284 -13.42 17.72 -20.72
C ALA A 284 -14.80 17.97 -20.08
N ALA A 285 -15.65 16.95 -20.02
CA ALA A 285 -16.97 17.05 -19.39
C ALA A 285 -16.89 16.70 -17.89
N VAL A 286 -17.46 17.57 -17.05
CA VAL A 286 -17.68 17.34 -15.61
C VAL A 286 -19.12 16.85 -15.41
N PRO A 287 -19.35 15.56 -15.12
CA PRO A 287 -20.69 15.05 -14.88
C PRO A 287 -21.15 15.42 -13.46
N PRO A 288 -22.47 15.40 -13.16
CA PRO A 288 -22.96 15.66 -11.82
C PRO A 288 -22.36 14.68 -10.82
N MET A 289 -21.60 15.18 -9.85
CA MET A 289 -20.93 14.32 -8.87
C MET A 289 -21.93 13.54 -8.02
N GLU A 290 -23.15 14.03 -7.88
CA GLU A 290 -24.30 13.36 -7.26
C GLU A 290 -24.59 12.00 -7.90
N GLU A 291 -24.48 11.87 -9.22
CA GLU A 291 -24.79 10.62 -9.93
C GLU A 291 -23.73 9.55 -9.64
N TYR A 292 -22.45 9.92 -9.70
CA TYR A 292 -21.34 9.04 -9.34
C TYR A 292 -21.45 8.58 -7.89
N ALA A 293 -21.69 9.54 -7.00
CA ALA A 293 -21.82 9.28 -5.59
C ALA A 293 -23.01 8.34 -5.28
N ALA A 294 -24.16 8.52 -5.95
CA ALA A 294 -25.33 7.65 -5.80
C ALA A 294 -25.06 6.20 -6.26
N ARG A 295 -24.35 6.03 -7.39
CA ARG A 295 -23.94 4.70 -7.88
C ARG A 295 -22.99 4.01 -6.91
N CYS A 296 -21.98 4.75 -6.42
CA CYS A 296 -21.04 4.27 -5.41
C CYS A 296 -21.76 3.89 -4.12
N LYS A 297 -22.73 4.69 -3.68
CA LYS A 297 -23.57 4.39 -2.52
C LYS A 297 -24.27 3.04 -2.66
N ALA A 298 -25.01 2.84 -3.76
CA ALA A 298 -25.74 1.59 -4.00
C ALA A 298 -24.82 0.37 -4.03
N LEU A 299 -23.61 0.52 -4.60
CA LEU A 299 -22.61 -0.54 -4.63
C LEU A 299 -22.09 -0.88 -3.22
N LEU A 300 -21.79 0.13 -2.40
CA LEU A 300 -21.29 -0.06 -1.05
C LEU A 300 -22.34 -0.68 -0.13
N GLU A 301 -23.58 -0.17 -0.12
CA GLU A 301 -24.65 -0.72 0.73
C GLU A 301 -24.94 -2.18 0.39
N LYS A 302 -24.94 -2.53 -0.90
CA LYS A 302 -25.13 -3.90 -1.37
C LYS A 302 -24.02 -4.85 -0.89
N ASN A 303 -22.76 -4.43 -0.92
CA ASN A 303 -21.62 -5.30 -0.65
C ASN A 303 -21.24 -5.33 0.84
N LEU A 304 -21.32 -4.19 1.52
CA LEU A 304 -21.00 -4.07 2.95
C LEU A 304 -22.18 -4.46 3.84
N LYS A 305 -23.40 -4.52 3.31
CA LYS A 305 -24.64 -4.82 4.05
C LYS A 305 -24.90 -3.87 5.22
N VAL A 306 -24.47 -2.62 5.08
CA VAL A 306 -24.70 -1.52 6.03
C VAL A 306 -25.31 -0.35 5.29
N ALA A 307 -26.20 0.40 5.96
CA ALA A 307 -26.72 1.65 5.43
C ALA A 307 -25.64 2.74 5.50
N ILE A 308 -25.55 3.59 4.48
CA ILE A 308 -24.57 4.69 4.46
C ILE A 308 -25.22 6.04 4.14
N ARG A 309 -24.70 7.09 4.78
CA ARG A 309 -24.98 8.48 4.41
C ARG A 309 -23.87 9.01 3.52
N LEU A 310 -24.26 9.86 2.58
CA LEU A 310 -23.36 10.41 1.59
C LEU A 310 -23.46 11.93 1.61
N GLY A 311 -22.30 12.59 1.54
CA GLY A 311 -22.22 14.01 1.28
C GLY A 311 -21.34 14.29 0.07
N VAL A 312 -21.87 15.06 -0.88
CA VAL A 312 -21.17 15.42 -2.12
C VAL A 312 -20.52 16.78 -1.91
N GLY A 313 -19.21 16.86 -2.15
CA GLY A 313 -18.46 18.11 -2.15
C GLY A 313 -18.58 18.87 -3.46
N GLY A 314 -18.72 18.16 -4.57
CA GLY A 314 -18.81 18.71 -5.93
C GLY A 314 -17.52 18.45 -6.71
N ALA A 315 -17.26 19.28 -7.72
CA ALA A 315 -16.06 19.21 -8.54
C ALA A 315 -15.40 20.59 -8.73
N ALA A 316 -14.09 20.61 -8.94
CA ALA A 316 -13.31 21.82 -9.17
C ALA A 316 -12.18 21.59 -10.20
N PRO A 317 -11.72 22.63 -10.92
CA PRO A 317 -10.64 22.52 -11.91
C PRO A 317 -9.23 22.48 -11.29
N GLU A 318 -9.12 22.68 -9.98
CA GLU A 318 -7.85 22.87 -9.28
C GLU A 318 -7.77 21.99 -8.02
N ALA A 319 -6.64 21.33 -7.80
CA ALA A 319 -6.41 20.51 -6.61
C ALA A 319 -6.44 21.33 -5.31
N GLY A 320 -6.08 22.61 -5.36
CA GLY A 320 -6.13 23.51 -4.20
C GLY A 320 -7.53 23.70 -3.62
N LYS A 321 -8.59 23.34 -4.36
CA LYS A 321 -9.99 23.39 -3.90
C LYS A 321 -10.47 22.11 -3.21
N LEU A 322 -9.64 21.06 -3.15
CA LEU A 322 -10.02 19.77 -2.56
C LEU A 322 -10.48 19.90 -1.11
N ARG A 323 -9.86 20.77 -0.32
CA ARG A 323 -10.24 21.00 1.09
C ARG A 323 -11.63 21.64 1.21
N ASP A 324 -11.94 22.61 0.35
CA ASP A 324 -13.26 23.27 0.33
C ASP A 324 -14.35 22.26 -0.05
N LEU A 325 -14.10 21.45 -1.09
CA LEU A 325 -15.00 20.37 -1.48
C LEU A 325 -15.17 19.35 -0.34
N TYR A 326 -14.10 19.03 0.38
CA TYR A 326 -14.15 18.13 1.52
C TYR A 326 -15.02 18.68 2.66
N ARG A 327 -14.80 19.93 3.07
CA ARG A 327 -15.64 20.62 4.06
C ARG A 327 -17.12 20.59 3.65
N LEU A 328 -17.43 20.88 2.39
CA LEU A 328 -18.80 20.80 1.86
C LEU A 328 -19.38 19.38 1.93
N SER A 329 -18.57 18.39 1.61
CA SER A 329 -18.98 16.98 1.64
C SER A 329 -19.32 16.49 3.05
N LEU A 330 -18.76 17.08 4.11
CA LEU A 330 -19.03 16.67 5.49
C LEU A 330 -20.25 17.37 6.11
N ARG A 331 -20.63 18.54 5.60
CA ARG A 331 -21.78 19.32 6.12
C ARG A 331 -23.12 18.60 5.92
N ARG A 332 -23.36 18.03 4.73
CA ARG A 332 -24.63 17.35 4.39
C ARG A 332 -24.94 16.11 5.27
N PRO A 333 -23.98 15.24 5.62
CA PRO A 333 -24.23 14.11 6.53
C PRO A 333 -24.34 14.50 8.02
N GLY A 334 -24.21 15.79 8.37
CA GLY A 334 -24.33 16.29 9.75
C GLY A 334 -23.08 16.09 10.61
N MET A 335 -21.90 15.96 9.98
CA MET A 335 -20.62 15.82 10.68
C MET A 335 -20.07 17.19 11.09
N ALA A 336 -19.49 17.28 12.29
CA ALA A 336 -18.65 18.41 12.68
C ALA A 336 -17.37 18.44 11.82
N GLU A 337 -16.81 19.63 11.62
CA GLU A 337 -15.52 19.77 10.94
C GLU A 337 -14.47 18.91 11.66
N PRO A 338 -13.72 18.04 10.97
CA PRO A 338 -12.75 17.19 11.63
C PRO A 338 -11.69 18.09 12.28
N PRO A 339 -11.24 17.78 13.51
CA PRO A 339 -10.17 18.53 14.14
C PRO A 339 -8.90 18.48 13.25
N PRO A 340 -8.01 19.50 13.30
CA PRO A 340 -6.72 19.42 12.62
C PRO A 340 -6.03 18.12 13.04
N ALA A 341 -5.54 17.38 12.07
CA ALA A 341 -5.28 15.95 12.23
C ALA A 341 -4.37 15.64 13.43
N LYS A 342 -4.84 14.75 14.31
CA LYS A 342 -3.89 13.83 14.95
C LYS A 342 -3.43 12.89 13.84
N ARG A 343 -2.12 12.84 13.57
CA ARG A 343 -1.50 11.84 12.69
C ARG A 343 -1.87 10.45 13.21
N ASN A 344 -2.96 9.89 12.71
CA ASN A 344 -3.36 8.56 13.09
C ASN A 344 -2.32 7.56 12.60
N SER A 345 -2.03 6.59 13.46
CA SER A 345 -1.11 5.49 13.20
C SER A 345 -1.54 4.80 11.91
N PHE A 346 -0.69 4.93 10.89
CA PHE A 346 -0.84 4.30 9.59
C PHE A 346 -1.18 2.82 9.76
N GLU A 347 -2.41 2.43 9.40
CA GLU A 347 -2.86 1.05 9.56
C GLU A 347 -2.37 0.24 8.35
N PHE A 348 -1.11 -0.22 8.40
CA PHE A 348 -0.51 -0.95 7.29
C PHE A 348 -1.25 -2.25 7.00
N MET A 349 -1.50 -2.48 5.71
CA MET A 349 -1.79 -3.81 5.18
C MET A 349 -0.51 -4.63 5.18
N SER A 350 -0.58 -5.84 5.72
CA SER A 350 0.57 -6.74 5.77
C SER A 350 1.13 -6.97 4.36
N ARG A 351 2.46 -6.98 4.23
CA ARG A 351 3.17 -7.37 3.01
C ARG A 351 2.64 -8.67 2.41
N THR A 352 2.27 -9.66 3.23
CA THR A 352 1.66 -10.93 2.80
C THR A 352 0.35 -10.68 2.05
N VAL A 353 -0.54 -9.84 2.57
CA VAL A 353 -1.80 -9.52 1.88
C VAL A 353 -1.56 -8.67 0.65
N ARG A 354 -0.61 -7.72 0.67
CA ARG A 354 -0.21 -6.97 -0.53
C ARG A 354 0.30 -7.91 -1.64
N LEU A 355 1.18 -8.85 -1.30
CA LEU A 355 1.71 -9.86 -2.22
C LEU A 355 0.63 -10.84 -2.69
N ALA A 356 -0.32 -11.19 -1.82
CA ALA A 356 -1.45 -12.03 -2.18
C ALA A 356 -2.36 -11.35 -3.20
N LEU A 357 -2.73 -10.09 -2.96
CA LEU A 357 -3.52 -9.28 -3.90
C LEU A 357 -2.77 -9.11 -5.22
N LEU A 358 -1.46 -8.87 -5.16
CA LEU A 358 -0.62 -8.79 -6.34
C LEU A 358 -0.66 -10.08 -7.16
N THR A 359 -0.43 -11.21 -6.50
CA THR A 359 -0.43 -12.53 -7.15
C THR A 359 -1.78 -12.80 -7.80
N ILE A 360 -2.88 -12.38 -7.16
CA ILE A 360 -4.21 -12.46 -7.77
C ILE A 360 -4.29 -11.59 -9.03
N GLU A 361 -3.82 -10.33 -8.99
CA GLU A 361 -3.90 -9.43 -10.15
C GLU A 361 -3.00 -9.81 -11.32
N THR A 362 -1.82 -10.37 -11.05
CA THR A 362 -0.86 -10.71 -12.11
C THR A 362 -1.08 -12.12 -12.66
N GLU A 363 -1.59 -13.04 -11.84
CA GLU A 363 -1.69 -14.46 -12.18
C GLU A 363 -3.14 -14.98 -12.19
N PHE A 364 -4.18 -14.13 -12.17
CA PHE A 364 -5.57 -14.60 -12.18
C PHE A 364 -5.89 -15.57 -13.32
N GLY A 365 -5.21 -15.45 -14.47
CA GLY A 365 -5.38 -16.30 -15.64
C GLY A 365 -4.89 -17.74 -15.45
N ASN A 366 -4.07 -18.00 -14.43
CA ASN A 366 -3.59 -19.34 -14.10
C ASN A 366 -4.72 -20.14 -13.41
N PRO A 367 -5.23 -21.24 -14.00
CA PRO A 367 -6.28 -22.05 -13.39
C PRO A 367 -5.84 -22.70 -12.06
N ASP A 368 -4.55 -22.96 -11.89
CA ASP A 368 -3.97 -23.61 -10.70
C ASP A 368 -3.67 -22.62 -9.56
N LEU A 369 -3.98 -21.33 -9.75
CA LEU A 369 -3.84 -20.32 -8.72
C LEU A 369 -4.84 -20.58 -7.59
N THR A 370 -4.36 -21.32 -6.59
CA THR A 370 -5.08 -21.68 -5.36
C THR A 370 -4.46 -20.99 -4.15
N LEU A 371 -5.18 -20.94 -3.04
CA LEU A 371 -4.63 -20.46 -1.77
C LEU A 371 -3.41 -21.28 -1.34
N GLY A 372 -3.41 -22.58 -1.61
CA GLY A 372 -2.26 -23.47 -1.33
C GLY A 372 -1.04 -23.10 -2.15
N LEU A 373 -1.22 -22.82 -3.45
CA LEU A 373 -0.13 -22.34 -4.30
C LEU A 373 0.40 -20.98 -3.85
N LEU A 374 -0.50 -20.05 -3.49
CA LEU A 374 -0.11 -18.74 -2.96
C LEU A 374 0.70 -18.89 -1.66
N ALA A 375 0.22 -19.70 -0.73
CA ALA A 375 0.90 -19.91 0.55
C ALA A 375 2.30 -20.51 0.34
N LYS A 376 2.42 -21.50 -0.57
CA LYS A 376 3.72 -22.06 -0.98
C LYS A 376 4.66 -20.99 -1.56
N LYS A 377 4.17 -20.11 -2.43
CA LYS A 377 4.96 -19.01 -3.02
C LYS A 377 5.47 -18.02 -1.97
N LEU A 378 4.68 -17.80 -0.92
CA LEU A 378 5.01 -16.87 0.16
C LEU A 378 5.79 -17.53 1.30
N GLY A 379 6.08 -18.84 1.24
CA GLY A 379 6.74 -19.56 2.34
C GLY A 379 5.88 -19.69 3.61
N LEU A 380 4.56 -19.65 3.48
CA LEU A 380 3.60 -19.62 4.59
C LEU A 380 2.63 -20.81 4.56
N THR A 381 1.93 -21.04 5.66
CA THR A 381 0.86 -22.06 5.70
C THR A 381 -0.44 -21.50 5.09
N PRO A 382 -1.24 -22.32 4.37
CA PRO A 382 -2.50 -21.88 3.79
C PRO A 382 -3.48 -21.31 4.83
N ASN A 383 -3.51 -21.89 6.04
CA ASN A 383 -4.38 -21.41 7.12
C ASN A 383 -4.00 -20.01 7.59
N TYR A 384 -2.70 -19.74 7.76
CA TYR A 384 -2.22 -18.42 8.13
C TYR A 384 -2.55 -17.37 7.07
N VAL A 385 -2.27 -17.66 5.79
CA VAL A 385 -2.61 -16.76 4.68
C VAL A 385 -4.12 -16.53 4.61
N SER A 386 -4.94 -17.57 4.77
CA SER A 386 -6.41 -17.44 4.77
C SER A 386 -6.91 -16.50 5.87
N ALA A 387 -6.44 -16.71 7.10
CA ALA A 387 -6.86 -15.94 8.26
C ALA A 387 -6.40 -14.49 8.13
N LEU A 388 -5.12 -14.26 7.83
CA LEU A 388 -4.58 -12.91 7.67
C LEU A 388 -5.26 -12.17 6.51
N PHE A 389 -5.42 -12.82 5.36
CA PHE A 389 -6.09 -12.23 4.20
C PHE A 389 -7.53 -11.85 4.53
N ARG A 390 -8.30 -12.72 5.20
CA ARG A 390 -9.68 -12.40 5.60
C ARG A 390 -9.75 -11.28 6.63
N THR A 391 -8.86 -11.27 7.61
CA THR A 391 -8.81 -10.24 8.66
C THR A 391 -8.51 -8.86 8.07
N GLU A 392 -7.60 -8.79 7.08
CA GLU A 392 -7.22 -7.50 6.50
C GLU A 392 -8.10 -7.05 5.34
N THR A 393 -8.61 -7.99 4.53
CA THR A 393 -9.41 -7.65 3.34
C THR A 393 -10.93 -7.74 3.56
N GLY A 394 -11.36 -8.36 4.66
CA GLY A 394 -12.75 -8.68 4.93
C GLY A 394 -13.32 -9.84 4.11
N GLN A 395 -12.60 -10.32 3.10
CA GLN A 395 -13.05 -11.32 2.16
C GLN A 395 -12.05 -12.46 2.05
N THR A 396 -12.49 -13.58 1.47
CA THR A 396 -11.60 -14.73 1.24
C THR A 396 -10.74 -14.51 -0.01
N PHE A 397 -9.58 -15.18 -0.06
CA PHE A 397 -8.74 -15.25 -1.26
C PHE A 397 -9.53 -15.67 -2.51
N THR A 398 -10.37 -16.71 -2.38
CA THR A 398 -11.17 -17.26 -3.48
C THR A 398 -12.23 -16.28 -3.98
N TRP A 399 -12.82 -15.49 -3.08
CA TRP A 399 -13.71 -14.39 -3.43
C TRP A 399 -12.99 -13.33 -4.27
N HIS A 400 -11.81 -12.89 -3.83
CA HIS A 400 -11.00 -11.89 -4.55
C HIS A 400 -10.58 -12.36 -5.93
N LEU A 401 -10.05 -13.58 -6.02
CA LEU A 401 -9.67 -14.19 -7.27
C LEU A 401 -10.85 -14.30 -8.23
N SER A 402 -12.00 -14.77 -7.74
CA SER A 402 -13.22 -14.86 -8.55
C SER A 402 -13.68 -13.50 -9.04
N ARG A 403 -13.64 -12.47 -8.19
CA ARG A 403 -14.00 -11.09 -8.57
C ARG A 403 -13.14 -10.58 -9.73
N ILE A 404 -11.82 -10.64 -9.59
CA ILE A 404 -10.88 -10.17 -10.63
C ILE A 404 -11.09 -10.94 -11.94
N ARG A 405 -11.25 -12.27 -11.88
CA ARG A 405 -11.51 -13.09 -13.07
C ARG A 405 -12.81 -12.69 -13.78
N ILE A 406 -13.87 -12.39 -13.03
CA ILE A 406 -15.15 -11.97 -13.62
C ILE A 406 -15.07 -10.54 -14.19
N GLU A 407 -14.39 -9.61 -13.51
CA GLU A 407 -14.19 -8.26 -14.05
C GLU A 407 -13.37 -8.29 -15.34
N ARG A 408 -12.29 -9.07 -15.40
CA ARG A 408 -11.53 -9.25 -16.65
C ARG A 408 -12.37 -9.93 -17.74
N ALA A 409 -13.22 -10.88 -17.36
CA ALA A 409 -14.15 -11.48 -18.31
C ALA A 409 -15.15 -10.46 -18.87
N LYS A 410 -15.70 -9.56 -18.05
CA LYS A 410 -16.59 -8.48 -18.51
C LYS A 410 -15.90 -7.60 -19.55
N THR A 411 -14.63 -7.23 -19.33
CA THR A 411 -13.82 -6.49 -20.30
C THR A 411 -13.66 -7.26 -21.61
N LEU A 412 -13.22 -8.53 -21.55
CA LEU A 412 -13.04 -9.35 -22.74
C LEU A 412 -14.34 -9.56 -23.53
N LEU A 413 -15.48 -9.73 -22.83
CA LEU A 413 -16.80 -9.87 -23.46
C LEU A 413 -17.24 -8.59 -24.19
N ARG A 414 -16.82 -7.41 -23.70
CA ARG A 414 -17.09 -6.10 -24.31
C ARG A 414 -16.19 -5.83 -25.51
N GLU A 415 -14.91 -6.12 -25.37
CA GLU A 415 -13.87 -5.63 -26.27
C GLU A 415 -13.46 -6.64 -27.35
N THR A 416 -13.75 -7.93 -27.17
CA THR A 416 -13.29 -8.99 -28.10
C THR A 416 -14.43 -9.87 -28.65
N ASN A 417 -14.18 -10.54 -29.78
CA ASN A 417 -15.11 -11.53 -30.37
C ASN A 417 -14.84 -12.97 -29.90
N LEU A 418 -14.07 -13.15 -28.82
CA LEU A 418 -13.69 -14.48 -28.33
C LEU A 418 -14.92 -15.33 -28.00
N LYS A 419 -14.87 -16.63 -28.24
CA LYS A 419 -15.94 -17.55 -27.80
C LYS A 419 -15.97 -17.62 -26.26
N ILE A 420 -17.13 -17.87 -25.66
CA ILE A 420 -17.31 -17.88 -24.19
C ILE A 420 -16.31 -18.80 -23.49
N PHE A 421 -16.04 -19.99 -24.03
CA PHE A 421 -15.04 -20.90 -23.47
C PHE A 421 -13.61 -20.35 -23.53
N GLN A 422 -13.28 -19.55 -24.56
CA GLN A 422 -11.96 -18.92 -24.71
C GLN A 422 -11.80 -17.80 -23.68
N VAL A 423 -12.85 -17.03 -23.42
CA VAL A 423 -12.87 -16.02 -22.36
C VAL A 423 -12.66 -16.69 -21.00
N GLY A 424 -13.40 -17.76 -20.71
CA GLY A 424 -13.21 -18.56 -19.49
C GLY A 424 -11.77 -19.02 -19.33
N ARG A 425 -11.17 -19.60 -20.38
CA ARG A 425 -9.77 -20.04 -20.37
C ARG A 425 -8.78 -18.91 -20.11
N GLN A 426 -8.97 -17.73 -20.71
CA GLN A 426 -8.07 -16.58 -20.50
C GLN A 426 -8.12 -16.02 -19.08
N VAL A 427 -9.25 -16.15 -18.39
CA VAL A 427 -9.39 -15.70 -17.00
C VAL A 427 -9.16 -16.83 -15.98
N GLY A 428 -8.55 -17.95 -16.38
CA GLY A 428 -8.24 -19.06 -15.47
C GLY A 428 -9.46 -19.87 -15.01
N LEU A 429 -10.57 -19.80 -15.76
CA LEU A 429 -11.82 -20.54 -15.54
C LEU A 429 -12.07 -21.46 -16.76
N ALA A 430 -11.22 -22.47 -16.90
CA ALA A 430 -11.21 -23.35 -18.09
C ALA A 430 -12.51 -24.13 -18.28
N ASP A 431 -13.20 -24.51 -17.19
CA ASP A 431 -14.53 -25.11 -17.25
C ASP A 431 -15.58 -24.05 -17.62
N GLN A 432 -16.10 -24.13 -18.84
CA GLN A 432 -17.10 -23.20 -19.37
C GLN A 432 -18.42 -23.22 -18.57
N ALA A 433 -18.84 -24.38 -18.07
CA ALA A 433 -20.07 -24.51 -17.29
C ALA A 433 -19.91 -23.90 -15.90
N TYR A 434 -18.75 -24.08 -15.27
CA TYR A 434 -18.39 -23.38 -14.03
C TYR A 434 -18.30 -21.87 -14.25
N PHE A 435 -17.57 -21.42 -15.28
CA PHE A 435 -17.46 -19.99 -15.64
C PHE A 435 -18.83 -19.34 -15.82
N SER A 436 -19.71 -19.95 -16.61
CA SER A 436 -21.03 -19.38 -16.92
C SER A 436 -21.92 -19.28 -15.68
N ARG A 437 -21.87 -20.27 -14.79
CA ARG A 437 -22.60 -20.23 -13.50
C ARG A 437 -22.05 -19.16 -12.56
N LEU A 438 -20.72 -19.05 -12.45
CA LEU A 438 -20.07 -18.05 -11.61
C LEU A 438 -20.37 -16.63 -12.12
N PHE A 439 -20.23 -16.41 -13.43
CA PHE A 439 -20.53 -15.12 -14.06
C PHE A 439 -21.99 -14.71 -13.85
N LYS A 440 -22.95 -15.61 -14.12
CA LYS A 440 -24.37 -15.33 -13.91
C LYS A 440 -24.71 -15.01 -12.46
N ARG A 441 -24.08 -15.71 -11.50
CA ARG A 441 -24.27 -15.44 -10.07
C ARG A 441 -23.74 -14.07 -9.67
N THR A 442 -22.56 -13.68 -10.16
CA THR A 442 -21.92 -12.42 -9.80
C THR A 442 -22.55 -11.21 -10.50
N VAL A 443 -22.86 -11.35 -11.80
CA VAL A 443 -23.31 -10.25 -12.67
C VAL A 443 -24.84 -10.19 -12.78
N GLY A 444 -25.55 -11.29 -12.50
CA GLY A 444 -27.01 -11.40 -12.58
C GLY A 444 -27.54 -11.88 -13.94
N ILE A 445 -26.72 -11.85 -15.00
CA ILE A 445 -27.08 -12.30 -16.36
C ILE A 445 -25.99 -13.20 -16.95
N SER A 446 -26.33 -13.99 -17.97
CA SER A 446 -25.35 -14.90 -18.57
C SER A 446 -24.24 -14.16 -19.34
N PRO A 447 -23.06 -14.76 -19.55
CA PRO A 447 -22.00 -14.15 -20.37
C PRO A 447 -22.45 -13.76 -21.79
N ASN A 448 -23.32 -14.58 -22.40
CA ASN A 448 -23.88 -14.31 -23.73
C ASN A 448 -24.82 -13.10 -23.70
N ASP A 449 -25.73 -13.05 -22.73
CA ASP A 449 -26.65 -11.91 -22.58
C ASP A 449 -25.90 -10.63 -22.27
N TYR A 450 -24.86 -10.71 -21.44
CA TYR A 450 -23.99 -9.58 -21.12
C TYR A 450 -23.32 -9.02 -22.37
N ARG A 451 -22.78 -9.88 -23.25
CA ARG A 451 -22.20 -9.47 -24.54
C ARG A 451 -23.23 -8.82 -25.45
N ALA A 452 -24.41 -9.42 -25.58
CA ALA A 452 -25.48 -8.91 -26.45
C ALA A 452 -25.96 -7.52 -26.01
N ARG A 453 -25.97 -7.23 -24.71
CA ARG A 453 -26.33 -5.91 -24.17
C ARG A 453 -25.21 -4.89 -24.29
N ALA A 454 -23.96 -5.31 -24.14
CA ALA A 454 -22.83 -4.40 -24.14
C ALA A 454 -22.37 -3.97 -25.54
N ARG A 455 -22.86 -4.65 -26.58
CA ARG A 455 -22.64 -4.30 -27.99
C ARG A 455 -23.98 -4.11 -28.66
N PRO A 456 -24.43 -2.87 -28.89
CA PRO A 456 -25.53 -2.66 -29.82
C PRO A 456 -25.10 -3.23 -31.17
N GLY A 457 -25.87 -4.16 -31.73
CA GLY A 457 -25.58 -4.69 -33.06
C GLY A 457 -25.63 -3.57 -34.10
N PRO A 458 -24.97 -3.72 -35.26
CA PRO A 458 -25.20 -2.86 -36.40
C PRO A 458 -26.61 -3.14 -36.93
N GLY A 459 -27.63 -2.45 -36.39
CA GLY A 459 -29.01 -2.75 -36.76
C GLY A 459 -30.15 -2.07 -35.99
N SER A 460 -29.90 -1.13 -35.08
CA SER A 460 -30.96 -0.23 -34.61
C SER A 460 -30.97 1.03 -35.48
N SER A 461 -31.44 0.88 -36.72
CA SER A 461 -31.94 2.01 -37.48
C SER A 461 -33.04 2.68 -36.67
N VAL A 462 -32.86 3.97 -36.42
CA VAL A 462 -33.96 4.85 -36.02
C VAL A 462 -34.99 4.75 -37.13
N SER A 463 -36.13 4.12 -36.84
CA SER A 463 -37.32 4.26 -37.66
C SER A 463 -37.82 5.68 -37.45
N GLU A 464 -37.46 6.59 -38.36
CA GLU A 464 -38.24 7.79 -38.61
C GLU A 464 -39.63 7.35 -39.09
N SER A 465 -40.55 7.30 -38.13
CA SER A 465 -41.97 7.28 -38.36
C SER A 465 -42.54 8.45 -37.56
N ILE A 466 -42.55 9.62 -38.19
CA ILE A 466 -43.55 10.64 -37.91
C ILE A 466 -44.27 10.85 -39.24
N VAL A 467 -45.50 10.36 -39.24
CA VAL A 467 -46.54 10.62 -40.23
C VAL A 467 -47.31 11.85 -39.74
N GLU A 468 -47.67 12.67 -40.72
CA GLU A 468 -48.57 13.85 -40.71
C GLU A 468 -48.05 15.18 -40.15
#